data_AF-A0A9X1NB58-F1
#
_entry.id   AF-A0A9X1NB58-F1
#
_cell.length_a   1.000
_cell.length_b   1.000
_cell.length_c   1.000
_cell.angle_alpha   90.00
_cell.angle_beta   90.00
_cell.angle_gamma   90.00
#
_symmetry.space_group_name_H-M   'P 1'
#
loop_
_entity.id
_entity.type
_entity.pdbx_description
1 polymer ?
#
loop_
_entity_poly.entity_id
_entity_poly.type
_entity_poly.pdbx_seq_one_letter_code
_entity_poly.pdbx_strand_id
1 'polypeptide(L)'
;MTDSRPELDSSESLRAALLGAAVQQDLDLGEVVLEPDVQVPYAGVTSLLAEREPFWVALLWPEQGLFSYEGWGQGIELLTDDTDDLAEVARIAAGWRRGLPLREIQQTAPSLQISELAEAHERGPAHVVDLRWRNLLTGLQKDTVSADPGIRARGQDALPLAEAAAAEPQLRQLSPYLSHYTLHFSRCTGQPPTADVPFVVPLGEDYEVRGNWTIDRFQTLGRATTAQQAVALVLNHLPPRCGPAVSGTSETFAG
;
A
#
# COMPACT_ATOMS: atom_id res chain seq x y z
N MET A 1 -25.44 -24.32 28.14
CA MET A 1 -25.06 -23.03 28.75
C MET A 1 -24.64 -22.18 27.58
N THR A 2 -25.56 -21.38 27.05
CA THR A 2 -25.31 -20.48 25.92
C THR A 2 -24.31 -19.45 26.41
N ASP A 3 -23.09 -19.53 25.89
CA ASP A 3 -22.10 -18.47 26.06
C ASP A 3 -22.59 -17.28 25.22
N SER A 4 -23.39 -16.42 25.84
CA SER A 4 -23.91 -15.22 25.22
C SER A 4 -22.74 -14.27 25.00
N ARG A 5 -22.21 -14.27 23.78
CA ARG A 5 -21.24 -13.28 23.32
C ARG A 5 -21.78 -11.88 23.66
N PRO A 6 -20.98 -10.99 24.25
CA PRO A 6 -21.44 -9.64 24.58
C PRO A 6 -21.98 -8.96 23.31
N GLU A 7 -23.07 -8.21 23.44
CA GLU A 7 -23.61 -7.41 22.34
C GLU A 7 -22.61 -6.32 21.99
N LEU A 8 -22.03 -6.41 20.80
CA LEU A 8 -21.07 -5.45 20.25
C LEU A 8 -21.79 -4.57 19.23
N ASP A 9 -22.66 -3.70 19.72
CA ASP A 9 -23.53 -2.82 18.92
C ASP A 9 -22.98 -1.40 18.71
N SER A 10 -21.85 -1.08 19.35
CA SER A 10 -21.25 0.26 19.33
C SER A 10 -19.73 0.21 19.44
N SER A 11 -19.05 1.27 18.99
CA SER A 11 -17.60 1.41 19.15
C SER A 11 -17.15 1.35 20.62
N GLU A 12 -18.02 1.81 21.53
CA GLU A 12 -17.79 1.73 22.97
C GLU A 12 -17.83 0.29 23.50
N SER A 13 -18.81 -0.51 23.08
CA SER A 13 -18.86 -1.93 23.45
C SER A 13 -17.72 -2.73 22.83
N LEU A 14 -17.31 -2.43 21.59
CA LEU A 14 -16.12 -3.02 20.97
C LEU A 14 -14.84 -2.67 21.73
N ARG A 15 -14.64 -1.39 22.09
CA ARG A 15 -13.49 -0.96 22.91
C ARG A 15 -13.43 -1.70 24.24
N ALA A 16 -14.54 -1.79 24.95
CA ALA A 16 -14.61 -2.51 26.22
C ALA A 16 -14.27 -4.00 26.05
N ALA A 17 -14.73 -4.61 24.97
CA ALA A 17 -14.45 -6.01 24.66
C ALA A 17 -12.97 -6.25 24.33
N LEU A 18 -12.33 -5.37 23.54
CA LEU A 18 -10.89 -5.43 23.25
C LEU A 18 -10.05 -5.31 24.53
N LEU A 19 -10.37 -4.34 25.39
CA LEU A 19 -9.70 -4.17 26.69
C LEU A 19 -9.91 -5.39 27.60
N GLY A 20 -11.12 -5.95 27.63
CA GLY A 20 -11.42 -7.17 28.38
C GLY A 20 -10.59 -8.37 27.90
N ALA A 21 -10.52 -8.58 26.59
CA ALA A 21 -9.72 -9.65 25.97
C ALA A 21 -8.21 -9.46 26.20
N ALA A 22 -7.74 -8.22 26.28
CA ALA A 22 -6.36 -7.91 26.61
C ALA A 22 -6.04 -8.22 28.07
N VAL A 23 -6.90 -7.82 29.02
CA VAL A 23 -6.72 -8.11 30.46
C VAL A 23 -6.67 -9.61 30.72
N GLN A 24 -7.50 -10.40 30.06
CA GLN A 24 -7.51 -11.87 30.19
C GLN A 24 -6.19 -12.52 29.75
N GLN A 25 -5.40 -11.81 28.93
CA GLN A 25 -4.15 -12.29 28.35
C GLN A 25 -2.91 -11.53 28.88
N ASP A 26 -3.08 -10.66 29.90
CA ASP A 26 -2.02 -9.80 30.43
C ASP A 26 -1.35 -8.91 29.35
N LEU A 27 -2.16 -8.37 28.44
CA LEU A 27 -1.73 -7.51 27.34
C LEU A 27 -2.01 -6.03 27.63
N ASP A 28 -1.09 -5.15 27.20
CA ASP A 28 -1.25 -3.70 27.29
C ASP A 28 -1.58 -3.09 25.92
N LEU A 29 -2.85 -2.71 25.75
CA LEU A 29 -3.34 -1.98 24.57
C LEU A 29 -3.22 -0.46 24.70
N GLY A 30 -2.79 0.06 25.86
CA GLY A 30 -2.79 1.50 26.11
C GLY A 30 -4.17 2.14 25.92
N GLU A 31 -4.18 3.32 25.29
CA GLU A 31 -5.43 3.99 24.94
C GLU A 31 -6.02 3.40 23.65
N VAL A 32 -7.25 2.90 23.77
CA VAL A 32 -8.08 2.49 22.63
C VAL A 32 -8.89 3.69 22.17
N VAL A 33 -8.55 4.22 21.01
CA VAL A 33 -9.17 5.40 20.40
C VAL A 33 -10.43 5.03 19.63
N LEU A 34 -11.36 5.96 19.54
CA LEU A 34 -12.59 5.81 18.77
C LEU A 34 -12.63 6.88 17.69
N GLU A 35 -13.10 6.52 16.50
CA GLU A 35 -13.36 7.49 15.45
C GLU A 35 -14.82 7.93 15.49
N PRO A 36 -15.11 9.25 15.48
CA PRO A 36 -16.49 9.74 15.46
C PRO A 36 -17.18 9.40 14.13
N ASP A 37 -18.51 9.30 14.15
CA ASP A 37 -19.38 9.18 12.98
C ASP A 37 -19.25 7.90 12.12
N VAL A 38 -18.65 6.83 12.65
CA VAL A 38 -18.64 5.51 12.01
C VAL A 38 -19.93 4.74 12.34
N GLN A 39 -20.60 4.20 11.31
CA GLN A 39 -21.89 3.49 11.45
C GLN A 39 -21.76 2.05 11.96
N VAL A 40 -20.53 1.55 12.12
CA VAL A 40 -20.21 0.21 12.63
C VAL A 40 -19.35 0.35 13.88
N PRO A 41 -19.37 -0.64 14.80
CA PRO A 41 -18.40 -0.67 15.91
C PRO A 41 -16.98 -0.62 15.35
N TYR A 42 -16.25 0.44 15.71
CA TYR A 42 -14.92 0.74 15.18
C TYR A 42 -14.03 1.33 16.27
N ALA A 43 -12.88 0.70 16.52
CA ALA A 43 -11.96 1.08 17.58
C ALA A 43 -10.50 0.87 17.15
N GLY A 44 -9.61 1.73 17.61
CA GLY A 44 -8.21 1.76 17.19
C GLY A 44 -7.24 1.64 18.35
N VAL A 45 -6.09 1.01 18.11
CA VAL A 45 -4.97 0.94 19.06
C VAL A 45 -3.77 1.68 18.49
N THR A 46 -3.38 2.76 19.16
CA THR A 46 -2.26 3.61 18.70
C THR A 46 -0.93 2.88 18.81
N SER A 47 -0.12 2.92 17.75
CA SER A 47 1.25 2.40 17.77
C SER A 47 2.22 3.33 18.50
N LEU A 48 3.20 2.75 19.20
CA LEU A 48 4.35 3.48 19.74
C LEU A 48 5.39 3.81 18.66
N LEU A 49 5.29 3.21 17.47
CA LEU A 49 6.06 3.62 16.29
C LEU A 49 5.31 4.73 15.57
N ALA A 50 5.92 5.91 15.51
CA ALA A 50 5.32 7.10 14.88
C ALA A 50 5.00 6.93 13.38
N GLU A 51 5.60 5.93 12.74
CA GLU A 51 5.45 5.62 11.32
C GLU A 51 4.21 4.76 11.04
N ARG A 52 3.62 4.16 12.08
CA ARG A 52 2.40 3.35 12.00
C ARG A 52 1.21 4.17 12.45
N GLU A 53 0.14 4.07 11.69
CA GLU A 53 -1.17 4.57 12.06
C GLU A 53 -1.79 3.69 13.17
N PRO A 54 -2.88 4.12 13.82
CA PRO A 54 -3.61 3.25 14.71
C PRO A 54 -4.00 1.93 14.01
N PHE A 55 -3.90 0.82 14.72
CA PHE A 55 -4.44 -0.46 14.28
C PHE A 55 -5.94 -0.45 14.52
N TRP A 56 -6.71 -0.46 13.44
CA TRP A 56 -8.16 -0.34 13.50
C TRP A 56 -8.82 -1.71 13.46
N VAL A 57 -9.91 -1.82 14.23
CA VAL A 57 -10.74 -3.01 14.30
C VAL A 57 -12.19 -2.59 14.09
N ALA A 58 -12.86 -3.25 13.16
CA ALA A 58 -14.26 -3.08 12.84
C ALA A 58 -15.04 -4.38 13.07
N LEU A 59 -16.30 -4.27 13.50
CA LEU A 59 -17.23 -5.39 13.41
C LEU A 59 -18.14 -5.19 12.19
N LEU A 60 -17.67 -5.63 11.01
CA LEU A 60 -18.37 -5.42 9.73
C LEU A 60 -19.58 -6.36 9.54
N TRP A 61 -19.55 -7.53 10.16
CA TRP A 61 -20.63 -8.51 10.09
C TRP A 61 -21.04 -9.00 11.49
N PRO A 62 -21.85 -8.22 12.23
CA PRO A 62 -22.26 -8.55 13.60
C PRO A 62 -22.92 -9.93 13.72
N GLU A 63 -23.72 -10.31 12.71
CA GLU A 63 -24.41 -11.62 12.63
C GLU A 63 -23.44 -12.81 12.57
N GLN A 64 -22.24 -12.60 12.00
CA GLN A 64 -21.19 -13.61 11.89
C GLN A 64 -20.16 -13.49 13.02
N GLY A 65 -20.14 -12.36 13.72
CA GLY A 65 -19.18 -12.06 14.77
C GLY A 65 -17.74 -12.02 14.27
N LEU A 66 -17.55 -11.56 13.02
CA LEU A 66 -16.25 -11.40 12.38
C LEU A 66 -15.72 -9.98 12.59
N PHE A 67 -14.54 -9.90 13.20
CA PHE A 67 -13.75 -8.70 13.34
C PHE A 67 -12.87 -8.54 12.11
N SER A 68 -13.05 -7.43 11.41
CA SER A 68 -12.12 -6.97 10.39
C SER A 68 -11.09 -6.07 11.03
N TYR A 69 -9.84 -6.16 10.63
CA TYR A 69 -8.81 -5.28 11.15
C TYR A 69 -7.82 -4.86 10.10
N GLU A 70 -7.26 -3.66 10.28
CA GLU A 70 -6.27 -3.09 9.39
C GLU A 70 -5.19 -2.33 10.17
N GLY A 71 -3.97 -2.36 9.63
CA GLY A 71 -2.84 -1.62 10.17
C GLY A 71 -2.05 -1.00 9.04
N TRP A 72 -2.00 0.33 9.02
CA TRP A 72 -1.31 1.11 7.99
C TRP A 72 -0.02 1.71 8.52
N GLY A 73 0.96 1.88 7.65
CA GLY A 73 2.21 2.58 7.95
C GLY A 73 2.72 3.33 6.73
N GLN A 74 2.87 4.64 6.86
CA GLN A 74 3.41 5.50 5.78
C GLN A 74 2.73 5.28 4.41
N GLY A 75 1.41 5.10 4.42
CA GLY A 75 0.60 4.86 3.21
C GLY A 75 0.73 3.46 2.59
N ILE A 76 1.19 2.47 3.35
CA ILE A 76 1.17 1.05 2.97
C ILE A 76 0.34 0.28 3.98
N GLU A 77 -0.61 -0.54 3.50
CA GLU A 77 -1.33 -1.51 4.30
C GLU A 77 -0.39 -2.64 4.72
N LEU A 78 -0.10 -2.73 6.01
CA LEU A 78 0.84 -3.70 6.58
C LEU A 78 0.12 -4.95 7.07
N LEU A 79 -1.06 -4.79 7.67
CA LEU A 79 -1.91 -5.87 8.14
C LEU A 79 -3.33 -5.61 7.64
N THR A 80 -3.98 -6.66 7.14
CA THR A 80 -5.41 -6.65 6.78
C THR A 80 -5.91 -8.09 6.82
N ASP A 81 -6.93 -8.38 7.60
CA ASP A 81 -7.58 -9.70 7.63
C ASP A 81 -8.90 -9.64 8.41
N ASP A 82 -9.62 -10.75 8.41
CA ASP A 82 -10.82 -10.97 9.20
C ASP A 82 -10.66 -12.18 10.14
N THR A 83 -11.17 -12.09 11.36
CA THR A 83 -11.18 -13.22 12.31
C THR A 83 -12.39 -13.18 13.23
N ASP A 84 -12.87 -14.33 13.70
CA ASP A 84 -13.87 -14.41 14.78
C ASP A 84 -13.22 -14.51 16.18
N ASP A 85 -11.89 -14.57 16.29
CA ASP A 85 -11.18 -14.64 17.58
C ASP A 85 -10.77 -13.24 18.08
N LEU A 86 -11.60 -12.66 18.97
CA LEU A 86 -11.29 -11.39 19.62
C LEU A 86 -10.00 -11.44 20.45
N ALA A 87 -9.65 -12.60 21.03
CA ALA A 87 -8.41 -12.74 21.79
C ALA A 87 -7.20 -12.67 20.85
N GLU A 88 -7.31 -13.18 19.62
CA GLU A 88 -6.31 -13.01 18.57
C GLU A 88 -6.15 -11.55 18.15
N VAL A 89 -7.25 -10.84 17.92
CA VAL A 89 -7.23 -9.41 17.62
C VAL A 89 -6.51 -8.63 18.72
N ALA A 90 -6.77 -8.94 20.00
CA ALA A 90 -6.07 -8.30 21.11
C ALA A 90 -4.55 -8.58 21.13
N ARG A 91 -4.11 -9.81 20.76
CA ARG A 91 -2.68 -10.13 20.62
C ARG A 91 -2.02 -9.33 19.49
N ILE A 92 -2.69 -9.24 18.34
CA ILE A 92 -2.24 -8.45 17.18
C ILE A 92 -2.11 -6.99 17.57
N ALA A 93 -3.16 -6.41 18.17
CA ALA A 93 -3.21 -5.01 18.60
C ALA A 93 -2.12 -4.69 19.63
N ALA A 94 -1.86 -5.58 20.59
CA ALA A 94 -0.79 -5.41 21.56
C ALA A 94 0.61 -5.43 20.91
N GLY A 95 0.84 -6.35 19.97
CA GLY A 95 2.08 -6.40 19.20
C GLY A 95 2.27 -5.17 18.32
N TRP A 96 1.20 -4.71 17.66
CA TRP A 96 1.19 -3.49 16.84
C TRP A 96 1.51 -2.26 17.68
N ARG A 97 0.86 -2.13 18.84
CA ARG A 97 1.11 -1.03 19.79
C ARG A 97 2.58 -0.96 20.16
N ARG A 98 3.16 -2.08 20.54
CA ARG A 98 4.57 -2.16 20.95
C ARG A 98 5.55 -1.88 19.82
N GLY A 99 5.08 -1.79 18.57
CA GLY A 99 5.96 -1.62 17.43
C GLY A 99 6.73 -2.88 17.08
N LEU A 100 6.19 -4.06 17.41
CA LEU A 100 6.88 -5.30 17.09
C LEU A 100 6.99 -5.49 15.56
N PRO A 101 8.06 -6.14 15.08
CA PRO A 101 8.13 -6.61 13.69
C PRO A 101 6.90 -7.45 13.34
N LEU A 102 6.37 -7.32 12.13
CA LEU A 102 5.13 -8.01 11.74
C LEU A 102 5.26 -9.53 11.90
N ARG A 103 6.44 -10.09 11.62
CA ARG A 103 6.74 -11.51 11.83
C ARG A 103 6.72 -11.94 13.29
N GLU A 104 7.03 -11.07 14.24
CA GLU A 104 6.86 -11.35 15.68
C GLU A 104 5.39 -11.28 16.08
N ILE A 105 4.62 -10.35 15.50
CA ILE A 105 3.17 -10.28 15.72
C ILE A 105 2.50 -11.59 15.24
N GLN A 106 2.83 -12.06 14.04
CA GLN A 106 2.32 -13.32 13.48
C GLN A 106 2.64 -14.55 14.35
N GLN A 107 3.74 -14.57 15.10
CA GLN A 107 4.03 -15.68 16.02
C GLN A 107 2.99 -15.80 17.14
N THR A 108 2.36 -14.68 17.52
CA THR A 108 1.30 -14.62 18.54
C THR A 108 -0.10 -14.73 17.96
N ALA A 109 -0.23 -14.58 16.64
CA ALA A 109 -1.47 -14.67 15.88
C ALA A 109 -1.19 -15.40 14.55
N PRO A 110 -1.07 -16.75 14.56
CA PRO A 110 -0.60 -17.48 13.39
C PRO A 110 -1.56 -17.45 12.19
N SER A 111 -2.83 -17.06 12.38
CA SER A 111 -3.78 -16.90 11.28
C SER A 111 -3.44 -15.67 10.42
N LEU A 112 -2.79 -14.67 11.03
CA LEU A 112 -2.41 -13.40 10.41
C LEU A 112 -1.57 -13.63 9.15
N GLN A 113 -2.08 -13.21 8.00
CA GLN A 113 -1.30 -13.18 6.77
C GLN A 113 -0.50 -11.88 6.67
N ILE A 114 0.79 -12.00 6.39
CA ILE A 114 1.66 -10.85 6.10
C ILE A 114 1.93 -10.83 4.61
N SER A 115 1.55 -9.74 3.95
CA SER A 115 1.80 -9.58 2.51
C SER A 115 3.29 -9.37 2.22
N GLU A 116 3.72 -9.75 1.03
CA GLU A 116 5.11 -9.51 0.58
C GLU A 116 5.46 -8.01 0.58
N LEU A 117 4.46 -7.14 0.36
CA LEU A 117 4.61 -5.69 0.41
C LEU A 117 4.88 -5.18 1.83
N ALA A 118 4.16 -5.71 2.81
CA ALA A 118 4.37 -5.36 4.21
C ALA A 118 5.77 -5.77 4.68
N GLU A 119 6.23 -6.97 4.31
CA GLU A 119 7.60 -7.40 4.62
C GLU A 119 8.67 -6.57 3.90
N ALA A 120 8.42 -6.17 2.65
CA ALA A 120 9.32 -5.28 1.93
C ALA A 120 9.40 -3.92 2.60
N HIS A 121 8.29 -3.40 3.12
CA HIS A 121 8.24 -2.14 3.86
C HIS A 121 9.10 -2.18 5.13
N GLU A 122 9.02 -3.25 5.94
CA GLU A 122 9.88 -3.39 7.14
C GLU A 122 11.38 -3.42 6.81
N ARG A 123 11.76 -3.85 5.60
CA ARG A 123 13.15 -3.83 5.12
C ARG A 123 13.57 -2.50 4.48
N GLY A 124 12.65 -1.55 4.36
CA GLY A 124 12.90 -0.21 3.84
C GLY A 124 12.56 0.01 2.36
N PRO A 125 12.63 1.27 1.89
CA PRO A 125 11.98 1.69 0.65
C PRO A 125 12.58 1.05 -0.61
N ALA A 126 13.87 0.73 -0.62
CA ALA A 126 14.52 0.04 -1.75
C ALA A 126 13.88 -1.34 -2.02
N HIS A 127 13.54 -2.08 -0.96
CA HIS A 127 12.88 -3.39 -1.10
C HIS A 127 11.45 -3.25 -1.61
N VAL A 128 10.74 -2.19 -1.22
CA VAL A 128 9.39 -1.90 -1.76
C VAL A 128 9.47 -1.55 -3.25
N VAL A 129 10.44 -0.72 -3.65
CA VAL A 129 10.67 -0.36 -5.05
C VAL A 129 10.99 -1.61 -5.88
N ASP A 130 11.88 -2.48 -5.40
CA ASP A 130 12.22 -3.74 -6.07
C ASP A 130 11.02 -4.66 -6.26
N LEU A 131 10.22 -4.82 -5.21
CA LEU A 131 8.97 -5.58 -5.27
C LEU A 131 8.00 -4.99 -6.31
N ARG A 132 7.82 -3.67 -6.33
CA ARG A 132 6.92 -3.00 -7.27
C ARG A 132 7.35 -3.16 -8.71
N TRP A 133 8.65 -3.01 -9.01
CA TRP A 133 9.19 -3.28 -10.34
C TRP A 133 8.97 -4.72 -10.77
N ARG A 134 9.26 -5.68 -9.90
CA ARG A 134 9.02 -7.10 -10.20
C ARG A 134 7.53 -7.38 -10.46
N ASN A 135 6.65 -6.89 -9.61
CA ASN A 135 5.21 -7.11 -9.75
C ASN A 135 4.65 -6.47 -11.02
N LEU A 136 5.10 -5.25 -11.34
CA LEU A 136 4.75 -4.57 -12.59
C LEU A 136 5.16 -5.38 -13.81
N LEU A 137 6.44 -5.77 -13.89
CA LEU A 137 6.96 -6.52 -15.03
C LEU A 137 6.29 -7.89 -15.18
N THR A 138 6.12 -8.62 -14.07
CA THR A 138 5.44 -9.91 -14.06
C THR A 138 3.97 -9.78 -14.46
N GLY A 139 3.28 -8.72 -14.00
CA GLY A 139 1.90 -8.43 -14.36
C GLY A 139 1.76 -8.14 -15.86
N LEU A 140 2.59 -7.24 -16.39
CA LEU A 140 2.60 -6.90 -17.81
C LEU A 140 2.94 -8.11 -18.70
N GLN A 141 3.90 -8.95 -18.30
CA GLN A 141 4.22 -10.19 -19.00
C GLN A 141 2.99 -11.12 -19.10
N LYS A 142 2.22 -11.28 -18.00
CA LYS A 142 0.96 -12.04 -18.03
C LYS A 142 -0.07 -11.39 -18.95
N ASP A 143 -0.17 -10.06 -18.92
CA ASP A 143 -1.10 -9.32 -19.77
C ASP A 143 -0.80 -9.58 -21.25
N THR A 144 0.47 -9.66 -21.68
CA THR A 144 0.84 -9.91 -23.11
C THR A 144 0.31 -11.21 -23.70
N VAL A 145 -0.09 -12.17 -22.86
CA VAL A 145 -0.66 -13.48 -23.27
C VAL A 145 -2.10 -13.66 -22.79
N SER A 146 -2.75 -12.60 -22.31
CA SER A 146 -4.13 -12.63 -21.84
C SER A 146 -5.09 -13.08 -22.95
N ALA A 147 -6.12 -13.84 -22.57
CA ALA A 147 -7.20 -14.22 -23.48
C ALA A 147 -8.02 -13.00 -23.94
N ASP A 148 -8.19 -12.01 -23.05
CA ASP A 148 -8.86 -10.75 -23.37
C ASP A 148 -7.99 -9.94 -24.36
N PRO A 149 -8.49 -9.64 -25.58
CA PRO A 149 -7.72 -8.91 -26.58
C PRO A 149 -7.33 -7.48 -26.16
N GLY A 150 -8.15 -6.82 -25.36
CA GLY A 150 -7.88 -5.46 -24.88
C GLY A 150 -6.79 -5.44 -23.81
N ILE A 151 -6.82 -6.38 -22.87
CA ILE A 151 -5.73 -6.56 -21.88
C ILE A 151 -4.44 -6.94 -22.62
N ARG A 152 -4.54 -7.87 -23.57
CA ARG A 152 -3.39 -8.33 -24.35
C ARG A 152 -2.70 -7.22 -25.11
N ALA A 153 -3.46 -6.42 -25.87
CA ALA A 153 -2.91 -5.29 -26.62
C ALA A 153 -2.22 -4.28 -25.67
N ARG A 154 -2.88 -3.90 -24.58
CA ARG A 154 -2.30 -2.94 -23.62
C ARG A 154 -1.05 -3.48 -22.90
N GLY A 155 -1.00 -4.78 -22.60
CA GLY A 155 0.19 -5.43 -22.08
C GLY A 155 1.35 -5.41 -23.08
N GLN A 156 1.07 -5.69 -24.36
CA GLN A 156 2.05 -5.66 -25.44
C GLN A 156 2.61 -4.25 -25.69
N ASP A 157 1.78 -3.21 -25.55
CA ASP A 157 2.19 -1.81 -25.69
C ASP A 157 3.01 -1.31 -24.48
N ALA A 158 2.62 -1.70 -23.26
CA ALA A 158 3.23 -1.17 -22.03
C ALA A 158 4.49 -1.94 -21.59
N LEU A 159 4.61 -3.24 -21.89
CA LEU A 159 5.74 -4.05 -21.43
C LEU A 159 7.11 -3.54 -21.92
N PRO A 160 7.32 -3.23 -23.21
CA PRO A 160 8.62 -2.74 -23.69
C PRO A 160 9.07 -1.45 -23.01
N LEU A 161 8.11 -0.57 -22.71
CA LEU A 161 8.34 0.66 -21.96
C LEU A 161 8.75 0.39 -20.50
N ALA A 162 8.04 -0.50 -19.81
CA ALA A 162 8.37 -0.87 -18.44
C ALA A 162 9.76 -1.52 -18.35
N GLU A 163 10.11 -2.39 -19.31
CA GLU A 163 11.44 -3.01 -19.39
C GLU A 163 12.56 -1.98 -19.64
N ALA A 164 12.35 -1.06 -20.58
CA ALA A 164 13.31 0.02 -20.84
C ALA A 164 13.50 0.93 -19.62
N ALA A 165 12.41 1.30 -18.94
CA ALA A 165 12.49 2.10 -17.73
C ALA A 165 13.16 1.36 -16.56
N ALA A 166 12.91 0.06 -16.41
CA ALA A 166 13.53 -0.77 -15.38
C ALA A 166 15.05 -0.96 -15.61
N ALA A 167 15.51 -0.88 -16.87
CA ALA A 167 16.92 -0.96 -17.21
C ALA A 167 17.69 0.33 -16.89
N GLU A 168 17.01 1.48 -16.76
CA GLU A 168 17.64 2.76 -16.43
C GLU A 168 17.81 2.96 -14.92
N PRO A 169 19.04 3.08 -14.39
CA PRO A 169 19.28 3.13 -12.95
C PRO A 169 18.53 4.26 -12.22
N GLN A 170 18.39 5.43 -12.85
CA GLN A 170 17.72 6.58 -12.24
C GLN A 170 16.20 6.41 -12.11
N LEU A 171 15.56 5.65 -12.99
CA LEU A 171 14.13 5.33 -12.90
C LEU A 171 13.89 4.08 -12.06
N ARG A 172 14.83 3.12 -12.10
CA ARG A 172 14.74 1.86 -11.34
C ARG A 172 14.73 2.05 -9.83
N GLN A 173 15.22 3.19 -9.34
CA GLN A 173 15.17 3.61 -7.94
C GLN A 173 13.87 4.34 -7.54
N LEU A 174 13.00 4.68 -8.51
CA LEU A 174 11.69 5.26 -8.25
C LEU A 174 10.63 4.16 -8.15
N SER A 175 9.54 4.44 -7.43
CA SER A 175 8.42 3.52 -7.33
C SER A 175 7.56 3.58 -8.59
N PRO A 176 7.48 2.50 -9.39
CA PRO A 176 6.66 2.51 -10.60
C PRO A 176 5.19 2.19 -10.25
N TYR A 177 4.27 2.69 -11.06
CA TYR A 177 2.88 2.22 -11.06
C TYR A 177 2.21 2.47 -12.42
N LEU A 178 1.14 1.73 -12.70
CA LEU A 178 0.29 1.96 -13.85
C LEU A 178 -1.00 2.64 -13.43
N SER A 179 -1.46 3.58 -14.24
CA SER A 179 -2.84 4.06 -14.24
C SER A 179 -3.34 4.03 -15.67
N HIS A 180 -4.42 3.28 -15.95
CA HIS A 180 -4.94 3.11 -17.31
C HIS A 180 -3.85 2.69 -18.33
N TYR A 181 -2.93 1.81 -17.93
CA TYR A 181 -1.76 1.36 -18.73
C TYR A 181 -0.77 2.46 -19.13
N THR A 182 -0.85 3.64 -18.51
CA THR A 182 0.20 4.67 -18.58
C THR A 182 1.19 4.46 -17.45
N LEU A 183 2.49 4.60 -17.73
CA LEU A 183 3.57 4.35 -16.77
C LEU A 183 3.94 5.63 -16.02
N HIS A 184 3.80 5.59 -14.70
CA HIS A 184 4.12 6.68 -13.78
C HIS A 184 5.23 6.27 -12.82
N PHE A 185 5.84 7.29 -12.21
CA PHE A 185 6.88 7.13 -11.20
C PHE A 185 6.55 8.01 -9.99
N SER A 186 6.73 7.43 -8.80
CA SER A 186 6.61 8.13 -7.53
C SER A 186 7.96 8.16 -6.82
N ARG A 187 8.28 9.30 -6.19
CA ARG A 187 9.42 9.47 -5.28
C ARG A 187 9.11 8.99 -3.86
N CYS A 188 7.90 8.48 -3.64
CA CYS A 188 7.46 7.86 -2.39
C CYS A 188 6.98 6.42 -2.60
N THR A 189 7.13 5.58 -1.58
CA THR A 189 6.65 4.18 -1.62
C THR A 189 5.22 4.01 -1.10
N GLY A 190 4.65 4.96 -0.38
CA GLY A 190 3.26 4.92 0.10
C GLY A 190 2.25 5.52 -0.88
N GLN A 191 0.98 5.35 -0.56
CA GLN A 191 -0.16 6.02 -1.19
C GLN A 191 -0.66 7.16 -0.28
N PRO A 192 -1.04 8.33 -0.83
CA PRO A 192 -1.00 8.69 -2.25
C PRO A 192 0.45 8.87 -2.77
N PRO A 193 0.70 8.60 -4.06
CA PRO A 193 2.02 8.72 -4.66
C PRO A 193 2.39 10.18 -4.89
N THR A 194 3.68 10.48 -5.07
CA THR A 194 4.07 11.77 -5.65
C THR A 194 3.69 11.80 -7.12
N ALA A 195 3.48 13.01 -7.65
CA ALA A 195 2.98 13.20 -8.99
C ALA A 195 3.78 14.31 -9.72
N ASP A 196 5.05 14.45 -9.35
CA ASP A 196 6.02 15.46 -9.81
C ASP A 196 6.99 14.95 -10.89
N VAL A 197 6.94 13.66 -11.22
CA VAL A 197 7.73 13.03 -12.29
C VAL A 197 6.88 12.92 -13.56
N PRO A 198 7.44 13.21 -14.75
CA PRO A 198 6.77 12.94 -16.03
C PRO A 198 6.33 11.48 -16.17
N PHE A 199 5.22 11.27 -16.87
CA PHE A 199 4.70 9.93 -17.13
C PHE A 199 4.59 9.65 -18.62
N VAL A 200 4.48 8.38 -18.99
CA VAL A 200 4.49 7.95 -20.38
C VAL A 200 3.20 7.23 -20.73
N VAL A 201 2.60 7.62 -21.85
CA VAL A 201 1.41 7.01 -22.43
C VAL A 201 1.84 6.16 -23.64
N PRO A 202 1.72 4.82 -23.57
CA PRO A 202 1.84 3.98 -24.76
C PRO A 202 0.67 4.24 -25.72
N LEU A 203 0.97 4.36 -27.01
CA LEU A 203 0.01 4.65 -28.09
C LEU A 203 0.17 3.63 -29.23
N GLY A 204 0.20 2.34 -28.90
CA GLY A 204 0.52 1.27 -29.85
C GLY A 204 2.02 1.24 -30.17
N GLU A 205 2.40 1.68 -31.37
CA GLU A 205 3.80 1.71 -31.81
C GLU A 205 4.58 2.95 -31.33
N ASP A 206 3.87 3.99 -30.88
CA ASP A 206 4.43 5.26 -30.42
C ASP A 206 4.23 5.48 -28.92
N TYR A 207 4.93 6.47 -28.38
CA TYR A 207 4.86 6.90 -26.98
C TYR A 207 4.68 8.42 -26.90
N GLU A 208 3.87 8.85 -25.96
CA GLU A 208 3.72 10.27 -25.60
C GLU A 208 4.17 10.48 -24.15
N VAL A 209 5.16 11.35 -23.96
CA VAL A 209 5.63 11.74 -22.62
C VAL A 209 4.89 13.00 -22.21
N ARG A 210 4.23 12.94 -21.05
CA ARG A 210 3.42 14.03 -20.51
C ARG A 210 4.06 14.62 -19.27
N GLY A 211 3.75 15.89 -19.06
CA GLY A 211 4.11 16.64 -17.88
C GLY A 211 3.64 15.99 -16.59
N ASN A 212 4.14 16.48 -15.48
CA ASN A 212 3.76 15.99 -14.17
C ASN A 212 2.33 16.45 -13.80
N TRP A 213 1.70 15.77 -12.85
CA TRP A 213 0.31 16.06 -12.49
C TRP A 213 0.12 17.39 -11.76
N THR A 214 1.19 17.94 -11.18
CA THR A 214 1.13 19.13 -10.31
C THR A 214 1.21 20.45 -11.08
N ILE A 215 1.90 20.48 -12.22
CA ILE A 215 2.18 21.74 -12.95
C ILE A 215 1.61 21.70 -14.38
N ASP A 216 1.83 20.61 -15.11
CA ASP A 216 1.68 20.60 -16.57
C ASP A 216 1.07 19.30 -17.12
N ARG A 217 0.11 18.71 -16.38
CA ARG A 217 -0.48 17.38 -16.63
C ARG A 217 -1.04 17.12 -18.04
N PHE A 218 -1.37 18.18 -18.77
CA PHE A 218 -1.89 18.12 -20.14
C PHE A 218 -0.85 18.51 -21.20
N GLN A 219 0.33 18.96 -20.78
CA GLN A 219 1.41 19.31 -21.67
C GLN A 219 2.11 18.04 -22.14
N THR A 220 2.15 17.87 -23.46
CA THR A 220 3.04 16.91 -24.09
C THR A 220 4.47 17.45 -24.05
N LEU A 221 5.37 16.76 -23.35
CA LEU A 221 6.79 17.09 -23.30
C LEU A 221 7.52 16.58 -24.55
N GLY A 222 7.00 15.51 -25.15
CA GLY A 222 7.53 14.97 -26.40
C GLY A 222 6.82 13.69 -26.83
N ARG A 223 7.13 13.26 -28.05
CA ARG A 223 6.74 11.96 -28.59
C ARG A 223 7.98 11.15 -28.95
N ALA A 224 7.86 9.84 -28.88
CA ALA A 224 8.92 8.90 -29.17
C ALA A 224 8.36 7.71 -29.94
N THR A 225 9.16 7.13 -30.83
CA THR A 225 8.78 5.93 -31.59
C THR A 225 9.42 4.67 -30.99
N THR A 226 10.17 4.81 -29.89
CA THR A 226 10.74 3.68 -29.14
C THR A 226 10.64 3.93 -27.63
N ALA A 227 10.60 2.84 -26.87
CA ALA A 227 10.58 2.88 -25.41
C ALA A 227 11.81 3.61 -24.84
N GLN A 228 13.00 3.40 -25.41
CA GLN A 228 14.25 4.03 -24.97
C GLN A 228 14.23 5.55 -25.19
N GLN A 229 13.66 6.01 -26.32
CA GLN A 229 13.50 7.44 -26.57
C GLN A 229 12.50 8.07 -25.58
N ALA A 230 11.39 7.38 -25.28
CA ALA A 230 10.42 7.85 -24.31
C ALA A 230 11.05 7.96 -22.91
N VAL A 231 11.82 6.95 -22.51
CA VAL A 231 12.56 6.94 -21.24
C VAL A 231 13.60 8.07 -21.19
N ALA A 232 14.37 8.29 -22.26
CA ALA A 232 15.31 9.41 -22.33
C ALA A 232 14.61 10.78 -22.20
N LEU A 233 13.42 10.94 -22.78
CA LEU A 233 12.60 12.15 -22.61
C LEU A 233 12.16 12.34 -21.15
N VAL A 234 11.77 11.27 -20.44
CA VAL A 234 11.46 11.34 -19.00
C VAL A 234 12.70 11.77 -18.22
N LEU A 235 13.86 11.16 -18.47
CA LEU A 235 15.12 11.47 -17.79
C LEU A 235 15.50 12.95 -17.94
N ASN A 236 15.34 13.51 -19.14
CA ASN A 236 15.63 14.92 -19.43
C ASN A 236 14.70 15.91 -18.71
N HIS A 237 13.55 15.44 -18.22
CA HIS A 237 12.53 16.25 -17.56
C HIS A 237 12.29 15.82 -16.10
N LEU A 238 13.21 15.04 -15.51
CA LEU A 238 13.12 14.69 -14.09
C LEU A 238 13.16 15.96 -13.22
N PRO A 239 12.43 15.98 -12.10
CA PRO A 239 12.50 17.10 -11.17
C PRO A 239 13.93 17.28 -10.64
N PRO A 240 14.35 18.52 -10.33
CA PRO A 240 15.67 18.77 -9.75
C PRO A 240 15.88 17.94 -8.48
N ARG A 241 17.04 17.28 -8.37
CA ARG A 241 17.38 16.41 -7.22
C ARG A 241 16.45 15.19 -7.07
N CYS A 242 15.94 14.65 -8.19
CA CYS A 242 15.24 13.37 -8.20
C CYS A 242 16.19 12.23 -7.77
N GLY A 243 16.09 11.83 -6.50
CA GLY A 243 16.83 10.71 -5.92
C GLY A 243 15.96 9.43 -5.83
N PRO A 244 16.49 8.38 -5.17
CA PRO A 244 15.71 7.18 -4.85
C PRO A 244 14.39 7.51 -4.14
N ALA A 245 13.37 6.68 -4.35
CA ALA A 245 12.13 6.82 -3.62
C ALA A 245 12.34 6.59 -2.11
N VAL A 246 11.64 7.37 -1.30
CA VAL A 246 11.68 7.31 0.16
C VAL A 246 10.39 6.71 0.71
N SER A 247 10.41 6.27 1.97
CA SER A 247 9.19 5.85 2.65
C SER A 247 8.28 7.04 2.93
N GLY A 248 6.96 6.82 2.98
CA GLY A 248 5.97 7.88 3.13
C GLY A 248 5.09 8.05 1.91
N THR A 249 4.29 9.11 1.93
CA THR A 249 3.28 9.47 0.93
C THR A 249 3.63 10.81 0.31
N SER A 250 2.89 11.29 -0.69
CA SER A 250 3.07 12.65 -1.20
C SER A 250 2.73 13.74 -0.19
N GLU A 251 1.89 13.46 0.79
CA GLU A 251 1.50 14.42 1.84
C GLU A 251 2.63 14.68 2.85
N THR A 252 3.47 13.67 3.05
CA THR A 252 4.62 13.71 3.97
C THR A 252 5.94 13.99 3.23
N PHE A 253 5.90 14.05 1.90
CA PHE A 253 7.09 14.26 1.08
C PHE A 253 7.53 15.73 1.09
N ALA A 254 8.71 15.99 1.64
CA ALA A 254 9.40 17.26 1.52
C ALA A 254 10.48 17.17 0.43
N GLY A 255 10.13 17.37 -0.84
CA GLY A 255 11.09 17.21 -1.93
C GLY A 255 10.83 18.00 -3.19
#